data_AF-A0A950MDH1-F1
#
_entry.id   AF-A0A950MDH1-F1
#
_cell.length_a   1.000
_cell.length_b   1.000
_cell.length_c   1.000
_cell.angle_alpha   90.00
_cell.angle_beta   90.00
_cell.angle_gamma   90.00
#
_symmetry.space_group_name_H-M   'P 1'
#
loop_
_entity.id
_entity.type
_entity.pdbx_description
1 polymer ?
#
loop_
_entity_poly.entity_id
_entity_poly.type
_entity_poly.pdbx_seq_one_letter_code
_entity_poly.pdbx_strand_id
1 'polypeptide(L)'
;PAKLKYFSWHKWIGCTVFALACLRLLWRVFNPAPPYPISMSRFQQGAAGALHWLMYFLIFAVPISGYLYTLSAGIPVVYLGLVQLPVFMDPNPEWKPILKEVHYTLDMILLGAFILHVAAALKHQFIDRDGILKRMLP
;
A
#
# COMPACT_ATOMS: atom_id res chain seq x y z
N PRO A 1 -2.91 25.39 -12.51
CA PRO A 1 -3.43 24.27 -13.34
C PRO A 1 -2.75 22.91 -13.07
N ALA A 2 -1.43 22.77 -13.22
CA ALA A 2 -0.73 21.48 -13.12
C ALA A 2 -0.85 20.80 -11.74
N LYS A 3 -0.73 21.57 -10.65
CA LYS A 3 -0.79 21.05 -9.27
C LYS A 3 -2.11 20.30 -8.97
N LEU A 4 -3.25 20.87 -9.40
CA LEU A 4 -4.57 20.25 -9.22
C LEU A 4 -4.70 18.94 -10.02
N LYS A 5 -4.08 18.88 -11.20
CA LYS A 5 -4.03 17.67 -12.03
C LYS A 5 -3.27 16.55 -11.32
N TYR A 6 -2.09 16.86 -10.76
CA TYR A 6 -1.30 15.88 -10.00
C TYR A 6 -2.02 15.36 -8.75
N PHE A 7 -2.73 16.22 -8.03
CA PHE A 7 -3.57 15.75 -6.91
C PHE A 7 -4.68 14.82 -7.36
N SER A 8 -5.31 15.10 -8.50
CA SER A 8 -6.37 14.22 -9.04
C SER A 8 -5.78 12.87 -9.43
N TRP A 9 -4.67 12.86 -10.16
CA TRP A 9 -3.96 11.63 -10.54
C TRP A 9 -3.51 10.81 -9.34
N HIS A 10 -2.94 11.46 -8.32
CA HIS A 10 -2.53 10.80 -7.09
C HIS A 10 -3.73 10.12 -6.39
N LYS A 11 -4.87 10.82 -6.25
CA LYS A 11 -6.09 10.24 -5.69
C LYS A 11 -6.59 9.05 -6.52
N TRP A 12 -6.59 9.16 -7.85
CA TRP A 12 -7.02 8.07 -8.72
C TRP A 12 -6.12 6.83 -8.58
N ILE A 13 -4.80 7.04 -8.54
CA ILE A 13 -3.84 5.95 -8.31
C ILE A 13 -4.11 5.31 -6.94
N GLY A 14 -4.31 6.12 -5.89
CA GLY A 14 -4.64 5.61 -4.55
C GLY A 14 -5.90 4.76 -4.53
N CYS A 15 -6.98 5.20 -5.17
CA CYS A 15 -8.22 4.42 -5.31
C CYS A 15 -8.00 3.11 -6.08
N THR A 16 -7.24 3.15 -7.17
CA THR A 16 -6.94 1.96 -7.97
C THR A 16 -6.09 0.97 -7.17
N VAL A 17 -5.05 1.44 -6.47
CA VAL A 17 -4.21 0.61 -5.60
C VAL A 17 -5.05 -0.01 -4.49
N PHE A 18 -5.97 0.73 -3.88
CA PHE A 18 -6.88 0.20 -2.86
C PHE A 18 -7.78 -0.92 -3.43
N ALA A 19 -8.38 -0.71 -4.60
CA ALA A 19 -9.19 -1.75 -5.25
C ALA A 19 -8.37 -3.00 -5.57
N LEU A 20 -7.16 -2.85 -6.11
CA LEU A 20 -6.25 -3.95 -6.36
C LEU A 20 -5.78 -4.63 -5.07
N ALA A 21 -5.61 -3.89 -3.98
CA ALA A 21 -5.27 -4.43 -2.66
C ALA A 21 -6.40 -5.31 -2.12
N CYS A 22 -7.66 -4.89 -2.26
CA CYS A 22 -8.83 -5.72 -1.93
C CYS A 22 -8.82 -7.02 -2.73
N LEU A 23 -8.66 -6.95 -4.06
CA LEU A 23 -8.59 -8.13 -4.93
C LEU A 23 -7.42 -9.04 -4.55
N ARG A 24 -6.25 -8.47 -4.26
CA ARG A 24 -5.06 -9.20 -3.82
C ARG A 24 -5.28 -9.90 -2.50
N LEU A 25 -5.92 -9.24 -1.53
CA LEU A 25 -6.23 -9.84 -0.23
C LEU A 25 -7.20 -11.01 -0.38
N LEU A 26 -8.28 -10.82 -1.15
CA LEU A 26 -9.22 -11.89 -1.47
C LEU A 26 -8.51 -13.07 -2.16
N TRP A 27 -7.69 -12.79 -3.17
CA TRP A 27 -6.90 -13.82 -3.84
C TRP A 27 -6.01 -14.59 -2.86
N ARG A 28 -5.34 -13.88 -1.95
CA ARG A 28 -4.46 -14.48 -0.95
C ARG A 28 -5.19 -15.35 0.07
N VAL A 29 -6.43 -15.02 0.41
CA VAL A 29 -7.27 -15.84 1.30
C VAL A 29 -7.61 -17.17 0.62
N PHE A 30 -7.93 -17.16 -0.68
CA PHE A 30 -8.28 -18.38 -1.43
C PHE A 30 -7.07 -19.13 -2.01
N ASN A 31 -5.92 -18.46 -2.15
CA ASN A 31 -4.70 -19.00 -2.73
C ASN A 31 -3.52 -18.76 -1.77
N PRO A 32 -3.27 -19.72 -0.85
CA PRO A 32 -2.15 -19.64 0.07
C PRO A 32 -0.81 -19.46 -0.65
N ALA A 33 0.14 -18.79 0.01
CA ALA A 33 1.49 -18.68 -0.53
C ALA A 33 2.11 -20.06 -0.73
N PRO A 34 2.94 -20.24 -1.77
CA PRO A 34 3.86 -21.37 -1.82
C PRO A 34 4.74 -21.42 -0.54
N PRO A 35 5.22 -22.60 -0.13
CA PRO A 35 6.14 -22.70 1.00
C PRO A 35 7.46 -21.96 0.76
N TYR A 36 8.13 -21.54 1.82
CA TYR A 36 9.49 -20.98 1.74
C TYR A 36 10.51 -22.06 1.36
N PRO A 37 11.60 -21.71 0.64
CA PRO A 37 12.70 -22.62 0.37
C PRO A 37 13.26 -23.20 1.68
N ILE A 38 13.63 -24.48 1.65
CA ILE A 38 14.20 -25.18 2.81
C ILE A 38 15.52 -24.53 3.26
N SER A 39 16.25 -23.91 2.33
CA SER A 39 17.48 -23.16 2.58
C SER A 39 17.29 -21.87 3.37
N MET A 40 16.05 -21.35 3.45
CA MET A 40 15.76 -20.08 4.13
C MET A 40 15.65 -20.29 5.63
N SER A 41 16.45 -19.57 6.42
CA SER A 41 16.42 -19.68 7.89
C SER A 41 15.05 -19.29 8.46
N ARG A 42 14.67 -19.89 9.61
CA ARG A 42 13.40 -19.56 10.30
C ARG A 42 13.27 -18.07 10.62
N PHE A 43 14.38 -17.42 10.96
CA PHE A 43 14.41 -15.98 11.20
C PHE A 43 14.06 -15.18 9.94
N GLN A 44 14.67 -15.51 8.79
CA GLN A 44 14.33 -14.85 7.52
C GLN A 44 12.86 -15.09 7.14
N GLN A 45 12.34 -16.30 7.34
CA GLN A 45 10.92 -16.59 7.08
C GLN A 45 9.99 -15.73 7.96
N GLY A 46 10.30 -15.62 9.26
CA GLY A 46 9.58 -14.75 10.18
C GLY A 46 9.63 -13.27 9.79
N ALA A 47 10.82 -12.76 9.46
CA ALA A 47 11.01 -11.38 9.00
C ALA A 47 10.27 -11.10 7.69
N ALA A 48 10.31 -12.02 6.73
CA ALA A 48 9.55 -11.91 5.48
C ALA A 48 8.05 -11.92 5.73
N GLY A 49 7.56 -12.76 6.65
CA GLY A 49 6.17 -12.76 7.08
C GLY A 49 5.74 -11.44 7.70
N ALA A 50 6.51 -10.92 8.65
CA ALA A 50 6.25 -9.66 9.33
C ALA A 50 6.25 -8.47 8.36
N LEU A 51 7.22 -8.40 7.45
CA LEU A 51 7.31 -7.34 6.45
C LEU A 51 6.11 -7.37 5.48
N HIS A 52 5.69 -8.57 5.03
CA HIS A 52 4.50 -8.67 4.20
C HIS A 52 3.23 -8.26 4.95
N TRP A 53 3.05 -8.65 6.21
CA TRP A 53 1.91 -8.22 7.02
C TRP A 53 1.89 -6.72 7.23
N LEU A 54 3.04 -6.12 7.53
CA LEU A 54 3.19 -4.67 7.63
C LEU A 54 2.81 -3.98 6.32
N MET A 55 3.34 -4.44 5.18
CA MET A 55 2.99 -3.89 3.87
C MET A 55 1.50 -4.09 3.57
N TYR A 56 0.91 -5.24 3.89
CA TYR A 56 -0.53 -5.47 3.76
C TYR A 56 -1.33 -4.47 4.57
N PHE A 57 -0.97 -4.21 5.83
CA PHE A 57 -1.63 -3.18 6.61
C PHE A 57 -1.52 -1.80 5.94
N LEU A 58 -0.30 -1.42 5.51
CA LEU A 58 -0.02 -0.10 4.94
C LEU A 58 -0.70 0.16 3.59
N ILE A 59 -0.79 -0.84 2.70
CA ILE A 59 -1.47 -0.66 1.39
C ILE A 59 -2.97 -0.38 1.52
N PHE A 60 -3.59 -0.67 2.67
CA PHE A 60 -4.96 -0.25 2.98
C PHE A 60 -4.98 1.05 3.81
N ALA A 61 -4.14 1.17 4.83
CA ALA A 61 -4.13 2.34 5.72
C ALA A 61 -3.79 3.65 5.00
N VAL A 62 -2.85 3.62 4.05
CA VAL A 62 -2.45 4.78 3.25
C VAL A 62 -3.62 5.35 2.43
N PRO A 63 -4.29 4.60 1.53
CA PRO A 63 -5.39 5.17 0.75
C PRO A 63 -6.60 5.55 1.61
N ILE A 64 -6.89 4.82 2.70
CA ILE A 64 -7.98 5.18 3.62
C ILE A 64 -7.67 6.53 4.30
N SER A 65 -6.47 6.70 4.86
CA SER A 65 -6.08 7.97 5.49
C SER A 65 -6.07 9.13 4.50
N GLY A 66 -5.59 8.93 3.27
CA GLY A 66 -5.61 9.95 2.21
C GLY A 66 -7.01 10.32 1.75
N TYR A 67 -7.92 9.34 1.73
CA TYR A 67 -9.34 9.56 1.46
C TYR A 67 -9.98 10.44 2.52
N LEU A 68 -9.82 10.08 3.80
CA LEU A 68 -10.33 10.85 4.93
C LEU A 68 -9.71 12.25 4.98
N TYR A 69 -8.41 12.39 4.72
CA TYR A 69 -7.76 13.69 4.61
C TYR A 69 -8.44 14.57 3.55
N THR A 70 -8.70 14.01 2.37
CA THR A 70 -9.36 14.72 1.28
C THR A 70 -10.79 15.15 1.65
N LEU A 71 -11.56 14.29 2.32
CA LEU A 71 -12.91 14.62 2.80
C LEU A 71 -12.89 15.70 3.88
N SER A 72 -11.97 15.62 4.85
CA SER A 72 -11.81 16.64 5.91
C SER A 72 -11.44 18.03 5.35
N ALA A 73 -10.84 18.08 4.16
CA ALA A 73 -10.57 19.32 3.44
C ALA A 73 -11.80 19.87 2.67
N GLY A 74 -12.94 19.17 2.72
CA GLY A 74 -14.18 19.52 2.02
C GLY A 74 -14.11 19.29 0.51
N ILE A 75 -13.24 18.38 0.06
CA ILE A 75 -13.05 18.10 -1.36
C ILE A 75 -13.54 16.67 -1.62
N PRO A 76 -14.69 16.48 -2.30
CA PRO A 76 -15.12 15.15 -2.72
C PRO A 76 -14.08 14.50 -3.64
N VAL A 77 -13.92 13.18 -3.53
CA VAL A 77 -13.08 12.41 -4.44
C VAL A 77 -13.91 11.97 -5.64
N VAL A 78 -13.54 12.45 -6.83
CA VAL A 78 -14.15 12.00 -8.09
C VAL A 78 -13.15 11.10 -8.82
N TYR A 79 -13.40 9.79 -8.76
CA TYR A 79 -12.56 8.78 -9.40
C TYR A 79 -12.62 8.89 -10.92
N LEU A 80 -11.44 9.05 -11.55
CA LEU A 80 -11.26 9.29 -12.98
C LEU A 80 -12.04 10.49 -13.55
N GLY A 81 -12.57 11.37 -12.70
CA GLY A 81 -13.49 12.43 -13.12
C GLY A 81 -14.88 11.93 -13.51
N LEU A 82 -15.19 10.66 -13.29
CA LEU A 82 -16.43 10.01 -13.72
C LEU A 82 -17.38 9.71 -12.56
N VAL A 83 -16.84 9.19 -11.45
CA VAL A 83 -17.64 8.68 -10.33
C VAL A 83 -17.23 9.40 -9.04
N GLN A 84 -18.16 10.15 -8.45
CA GLN A 84 -17.96 10.68 -7.11
C GLN A 84 -18.08 9.55 -6.08
N LEU A 85 -17.03 9.37 -5.28
CA LEU A 85 -17.03 8.38 -4.20
C LEU A 85 -17.80 8.90 -2.99
N PRO A 86 -18.31 8.01 -2.11
CA PRO A 86 -19.17 8.41 -1.00
C PRO A 86 -18.48 9.34 0.01
N VAL A 87 -19.17 10.40 0.42
CA VAL A 87 -18.68 11.32 1.45
C VAL A 87 -19.12 10.79 2.82
N PHE A 88 -18.16 10.41 3.66
CA PHE A 88 -18.42 9.82 4.98
C PHE A 88 -18.27 10.80 6.14
N MET A 89 -17.75 12.01 5.88
CA MET A 89 -17.55 13.03 6.90
C MET A 89 -17.67 14.42 6.28
N ASP A 90 -18.12 15.36 7.09
CA ASP A 90 -18.13 16.78 6.75
C ASP A 90 -16.70 17.38 6.79
N PRO A 91 -16.48 18.52 6.12
CA PRO A 91 -15.23 19.25 6.22
C PRO A 91 -14.91 19.56 7.69
N ASN A 92 -13.70 19.24 8.13
CA ASN A 92 -13.29 19.45 9.51
C ASN A 92 -11.85 20.02 9.58
N PRO A 93 -11.69 21.29 9.98
CA PRO A 93 -10.39 21.96 9.99
C PRO A 93 -9.44 21.43 11.06
N GLU A 94 -9.94 20.80 12.13
CA GLU A 94 -9.12 20.21 13.19
C GLU A 94 -8.53 18.86 12.76
N TRP A 95 -9.32 18.03 12.09
CA TRP A 95 -8.88 16.72 11.60
C TRP A 95 -7.98 16.81 10.38
N LYS A 96 -8.16 17.82 9.53
CA LYS A 96 -7.38 18.01 8.31
C LYS A 96 -5.86 17.95 8.49
N PRO A 97 -5.23 18.75 9.39
CA PRO A 97 -3.78 18.69 9.60
C PRO A 97 -3.33 17.34 10.17
N ILE A 98 -4.13 16.74 11.06
CA ILE A 98 -3.82 15.44 11.67
C ILE A 98 -3.81 14.35 10.60
N LEU A 99 -4.85 14.27 9.77
CA LEU A 99 -4.98 13.27 8.71
C LEU A 99 -3.91 13.45 7.63
N LYS A 100 -3.51 14.69 7.34
CA LYS A 100 -2.38 14.98 6.45
C LYS A 100 -1.09 14.38 7.00
N GLU A 101 -0.80 14.61 8.28
CA GLU A 101 0.42 14.13 8.93
C GLU A 101 0.42 12.59 9.03
N VAL A 102 -0.71 12.00 9.40
CA VAL A 102 -0.90 10.55 9.43
C VAL A 102 -0.66 9.94 8.05
N HIS A 103 -1.30 10.48 7.01
CA HIS A 103 -1.13 9.98 5.65
C HIS A 103 0.32 10.05 5.19
N TYR A 104 0.98 11.20 5.38
CA TYR A 104 2.39 11.38 5.05
C TYR A 104 3.31 10.42 5.81
N THR A 105 3.07 10.24 7.11
CA THR A 105 3.86 9.32 7.94
C THR A 105 3.71 7.88 7.46
N LEU A 106 2.49 7.45 7.16
CA LEU A 106 2.23 6.12 6.62
C LEU A 106 2.89 5.90 5.26
N ASP A 107 2.90 6.92 4.38
CA ASP A 107 3.58 6.87 3.09
C ASP A 107 5.10 6.67 3.27
N MET A 108 5.72 7.38 4.20
CA MET A 108 7.16 7.24 4.47
C MET A 108 7.51 5.86 5.03
N ILE A 109 6.67 5.32 5.93
CA ILE A 109 6.84 3.97 6.46
C ILE A 109 6.68 2.93 5.33
N LEU A 110 5.66 3.08 4.47
CA LEU A 110 5.43 2.19 3.34
C LEU A 110 6.61 2.23 2.35
N LEU A 111 7.15 3.41 2.06
CA LEU A 111 8.33 3.56 1.21
C LEU A 111 9.53 2.82 1.81
N GLY A 112 9.80 2.98 3.10
CA GLY A 112 10.87 2.27 3.79
C GLY A 112 10.68 0.74 3.76
N ALA A 113 9.48 0.27 4.04
CA ALA A 113 9.14 -1.15 3.98
C ALA A 113 9.28 -1.72 2.56
N PHE A 114 8.88 -0.97 1.54
CA PHE A 114 9.04 -1.35 0.14
C PHE A 114 10.52 -1.43 -0.26
N ILE A 115 11.34 -0.45 0.11
CA ILE A 115 12.79 -0.48 -0.16
C ILE A 115 13.42 -1.71 0.49
N LEU A 116 13.09 -1.98 1.76
CA LEU A 116 13.57 -3.16 2.47
C LEU A 116 13.14 -4.46 1.78
N HIS A 117 11.89 -4.53 1.32
CA HIS A 117 11.35 -5.69 0.59
C HIS A 117 12.12 -5.94 -0.71
N VAL A 118 12.32 -4.90 -1.51
CA VAL A 118 13.07 -4.99 -2.77
C VAL A 118 14.53 -5.38 -2.50
N ALA A 119 15.19 -4.77 -1.52
CA ALA A 119 16.56 -5.12 -1.15
C ALA A 119 16.68 -6.59 -0.72
N ALA A 120 15.72 -7.09 0.07
CA ALA A 120 15.68 -8.50 0.46
C ALA A 120 15.47 -9.41 -0.76
N ALA A 121 14.55 -9.09 -1.67
CA ALA A 121 14.32 -9.87 -2.89
C ALA A 121 15.58 -9.94 -3.77
N LEU A 122 16.31 -8.81 -3.91
CA LEU A 122 17.58 -8.76 -4.64
C LEU A 122 18.68 -9.57 -3.94
N LYS A 123 18.79 -9.49 -2.60
CA LYS A 123 19.70 -10.34 -1.82
C LYS A 123 19.42 -11.82 -2.10
N HIS A 124 18.16 -12.24 -2.01
CA HIS A 124 17.79 -13.63 -2.24
C HIS A 124 18.07 -14.08 -3.68
N GLN A 125 17.87 -13.22 -4.67
CA GLN A 125 18.12 -13.53 -6.07
C GLN A 125 19.62 -13.66 -6.40
N PHE A 126 20.45 -12.71 -5.94
CA PHE A 126 21.84 -12.60 -6.38
C PHE A 126 22.86 -13.22 -5.43
N ILE A 127 22.60 -13.17 -4.12
CA ILE A 127 23.50 -13.66 -3.07
C ILE A 127 23.08 -15.06 -2.63
N ASP A 128 21.86 -15.21 -2.11
CA ASP A 128 21.40 -16.50 -1.56
C ASP A 128 21.09 -17.51 -2.69
N ARG A 129 20.69 -17.02 -3.87
CA ARG A 129 20.36 -17.77 -5.08
C ARG A 129 19.37 -18.92 -4.83
N ASP A 130 18.43 -18.71 -3.90
CA ASP A 130 17.48 -19.72 -3.46
C ASP A 130 16.23 -19.83 -4.35
N GLY A 131 16.13 -18.99 -5.38
CA GLY A 131 15.04 -19.00 -6.34
C GLY A 131 13.72 -18.46 -5.79
N ILE A 132 13.69 -17.79 -4.62
CA ILE A 132 12.46 -17.24 -4.03
C ILE A 132 11.71 -16.31 -5.00
N LEU A 133 12.43 -15.55 -5.82
CA LEU A 133 11.86 -14.58 -6.75
C LEU A 133 10.98 -15.25 -7.81
N LYS A 134 11.24 -16.52 -8.15
CA LYS A 134 10.41 -17.30 -9.09
C LYS A 134 8.96 -17.43 -8.64
N ARG A 135 8.68 -17.22 -7.35
CA ARG A 135 7.33 -17.23 -6.79
C ARG A 135 6.52 -15.96 -7.10
N MET A 136 7.17 -14.93 -7.64
CA MET A 136 6.56 -13.64 -8.00
C MET A 136 6.61 -13.35 -9.50
N LEU A 137 7.25 -14.22 -10.29
CA LEU A 137 7.30 -14.10 -11.74
C LEU A 137 6.04 -14.75 -12.37
N PRO A 138 5.60 -14.25 -13.54
CA PRO A 138 4.52 -14.87 -14.30
C PRO A 138 4.87 -16.27 -14.80
#